data_AF-A0A9W7A847-F1
#
_entry.id   AF-A0A9W7A847-F1
#
_cell.length_a   1.000
_cell.length_b   1.000
_cell.length_c   1.000
_cell.angle_alpha   90.00
_cell.angle_beta   90.00
_cell.angle_gamma   90.00
#
_symmetry.space_group_name_H-M   'P 1'
#
loop_
_entity.id
_entity.type
_entity.pdbx_description
1 polymer ?
#
loop_
_entity_poly.entity_id
_entity_poly.type
_entity_poly.pdbx_seq_one_letter_code
_entity_poly.pdbx_strand_id
1 'polypeptide(L)'
;MGLSVLMCASGVLGVSKSNGFSADIFVALYMILFGVLLFTYELMWWKTVDSVTRVLRKNFGFLFGIKGKSFFIIFIAFLNFGLNSAGEPAKTLGMATGICLLIDGILHFGIMLKYPEYVQYTPPQVSAR
;
A
#
# COMPACT_ATOMS: atom_id res chain seq x y z
N MET A 1 -3.53 8.66 -5.91
CA MET A 1 -4.62 8.01 -6.67
C MET A 1 -4.09 7.19 -7.83
N GLY A 2 -3.14 7.70 -8.64
CA GLY A 2 -2.62 6.95 -9.78
C GLY A 2 -1.94 5.61 -9.43
N LEU A 3 -1.11 5.59 -8.39
CA LEU A 3 -0.33 4.39 -8.01
C LEU A 3 -1.20 3.25 -7.43
N SER A 4 -2.25 3.58 -6.67
CA SER A 4 -3.18 2.59 -6.11
C SER A 4 -4.06 1.96 -7.20
N VAL A 5 -4.55 2.78 -8.15
CA VAL A 5 -5.32 2.30 -9.30
C VAL A 5 -4.47 1.43 -10.23
N LEU A 6 -3.21 1.82 -10.48
CA LEU A 6 -2.25 1.02 -11.26
C LEU A 6 -1.92 -0.32 -10.59
N MET A 7 -1.85 -0.34 -9.26
CA MET A 7 -1.63 -1.56 -8.48
C MET A 7 -2.84 -2.50 -8.54
N CYS A 8 -4.06 -1.98 -8.37
CA CYS A 8 -5.29 -2.76 -8.53
C CYS A 8 -5.42 -3.31 -9.97
N ALA A 9 -5.11 -2.49 -10.98
CA ALA A 9 -5.12 -2.92 -12.37
C ALA A 9 -4.09 -4.04 -12.63
N SER A 10 -2.87 -3.91 -12.12
CA SER A 10 -1.81 -4.94 -12.22
C SER A 10 -2.23 -6.25 -11.52
N GLY A 11 -2.86 -6.16 -10.35
CA GLY A 11 -3.40 -7.32 -9.63
C GLY A 11 -4.50 -8.07 -10.39
N VAL A 12 -5.47 -7.36 -10.97
CA VAL A 12 -6.55 -7.95 -11.76
C VAL A 12 -6.03 -8.60 -13.06
N LEU A 13 -5.06 -7.96 -13.71
CA LEU A 13 -4.37 -8.53 -14.89
C LEU A 13 -3.56 -9.79 -14.53
N GLY A 14 -2.96 -9.83 -13.33
CA GLY A 14 -2.29 -11.01 -12.79
C GLY A 14 -3.24 -12.20 -12.59
N VAL A 15 -4.42 -11.97 -11.99
CA VAL A 15 -5.44 -13.01 -11.79
C VAL A 15 -5.97 -13.53 -13.13
N SER A 16 -6.26 -12.64 -14.08
CA SER A 16 -6.93 -12.99 -15.35
C SER A 16 -6.09 -13.89 -16.27
N LYS A 17 -4.78 -13.94 -16.07
CA LYS A 17 -3.85 -14.77 -16.87
C LYS A 17 -3.30 -15.99 -16.12
N SER A 18 -3.60 -16.12 -14.83
CA SER A 18 -3.18 -17.27 -14.04
C SER A 18 -4.05 -18.48 -14.35
N ASN A 19 -3.52 -19.45 -15.11
CA ASN A 19 -4.19 -20.71 -15.40
C ASN A 19 -3.84 -21.73 -14.29
N GLY A 20 -4.48 -21.64 -13.12
CA GLY A 20 -4.41 -22.65 -12.07
C GLY A 20 -4.15 -22.12 -10.65
N PHE A 21 -4.31 -22.98 -9.64
CA PHE A 21 -3.94 -22.72 -8.24
C PHE A 21 -2.42 -22.72 -8.07
N SER A 22 -1.77 -21.65 -8.52
CA SER A 22 -0.34 -21.42 -8.35
C SER A 22 -0.06 -20.34 -7.31
N ALA A 23 1.18 -20.27 -6.83
CA ALA A 23 1.63 -19.21 -5.90
C ALA A 23 1.30 -17.79 -6.42
N ASP A 24 1.27 -17.61 -7.73
CA ASP A 24 0.93 -16.35 -8.41
C ASP A 24 -0.49 -15.85 -8.07
N ILE A 25 -1.46 -16.74 -7.85
CA ILE A 25 -2.83 -16.35 -7.51
C ILE A 25 -2.91 -15.78 -6.09
N PHE A 26 -2.13 -16.33 -5.15
CA PHE A 26 -2.03 -15.81 -3.79
C PHE A 26 -1.40 -14.42 -3.81
N VAL A 27 -0.31 -14.25 -4.56
CA VAL A 27 0.35 -12.94 -4.74
C VAL A 27 -0.64 -11.93 -5.33
N ALA A 28 -1.36 -12.28 -6.40
CA ALA A 28 -2.32 -11.39 -7.04
C ALA A 28 -3.51 -11.00 -6.13
N LEU A 29 -4.01 -11.94 -5.32
CA LEU A 29 -5.05 -11.66 -4.33
C LEU A 29 -4.55 -10.70 -3.23
N TYR A 30 -3.31 -10.89 -2.76
CA TYR A 30 -2.68 -9.94 -1.84
C TYR A 30 -2.49 -8.56 -2.47
N MET A 31 -2.17 -8.47 -3.77
CA MET A 31 -2.10 -7.17 -4.46
C MET A 31 -3.43 -6.43 -4.48
N ILE A 32 -4.55 -7.14 -4.72
CA ILE A 32 -5.87 -6.52 -4.70
C ILE A 32 -6.21 -6.04 -3.28
N LEU A 33 -5.98 -6.87 -2.26
CA LEU A 33 -6.24 -6.53 -0.87
C LEU A 33 -5.41 -5.30 -0.43
N PHE A 34 -4.11 -5.30 -0.73
CA PHE A 34 -3.22 -4.19 -0.39
C PHE A 34 -3.47 -2.95 -1.25
N GLY A 35 -3.88 -3.10 -2.50
CA GLY A 35 -4.30 -2.00 -3.38
C GLY A 35 -5.53 -1.27 -2.86
N VAL A 36 -6.54 -2.02 -2.36
CA VAL A 36 -7.71 -1.45 -1.67
C VAL A 36 -7.31 -0.75 -0.38
N LEU A 37 -6.35 -1.29 0.37
CA LEU A 37 -5.81 -0.67 1.58
C LEU A 37 -5.12 0.68 1.26
N LEU A 38 -4.29 0.72 0.21
CA LEU A 38 -3.66 1.93 -0.31
C LEU A 38 -4.69 2.95 -0.78
N PHE A 39 -5.73 2.50 -1.49
CA PHE A 39 -6.83 3.35 -1.94
C PHE A 39 -7.61 3.94 -0.76
N THR A 40 -7.90 3.13 0.27
CA THR A 40 -8.53 3.59 1.51
C THR A 40 -7.65 4.62 2.23
N TYR A 41 -6.33 4.45 2.19
CA TYR A 41 -5.39 5.41 2.74
C TYR A 41 -5.40 6.75 2.00
N GLU A 42 -5.39 6.72 0.66
CA GLU A 42 -5.51 7.93 -0.14
C GLU A 42 -6.88 8.61 0.04
N LEU A 43 -7.95 7.83 0.24
CA LEU A 43 -9.27 8.35 0.58
C LEU A 43 -9.30 9.03 1.96
N MET A 44 -8.58 8.51 2.96
CA MET A 44 -8.47 9.18 4.26
C MET A 44 -7.78 10.54 4.17
N TRP A 45 -6.84 10.72 3.24
CA TRP A 45 -6.20 12.02 3.01
C TRP A 45 -7.19 13.05 2.46
N TRP A 46 -8.16 12.62 1.64
CA TRP A 46 -9.17 13.51 1.06
C TRP A 46 -10.34 13.77 2.00
N LYS A 47 -10.77 12.74 2.75
CA LYS A 47 -11.88 12.84 3.69
C LYS A 47 -11.62 11.93 4.90
N THR A 48 -11.35 12.54 6.05
CA THR A 48 -11.25 11.83 7.32
C THR A 48 -12.63 11.36 7.77
N VAL A 49 -12.93 10.08 7.59
CA VAL A 49 -14.15 9.44 8.11
C VAL A 49 -13.80 8.73 9.41
N ASP A 50 -14.19 9.30 10.54
CA ASP A 50 -13.79 8.83 11.88
C ASP A 50 -14.11 7.36 12.16
N SER A 51 -15.24 6.85 11.64
CA SER A 51 -15.63 5.45 11.81
C SER A 51 -14.70 4.47 11.08
N VAL A 52 -14.29 4.80 9.85
CA VAL A 52 -13.40 3.96 9.04
C VAL A 52 -12.00 3.99 9.63
N THR A 53 -11.50 5.18 9.99
CA THR A 53 -10.20 5.36 10.65
C THR A 53 -10.12 4.59 11.96
N ARG A 54 -11.20 4.54 12.76
CA ARG A 54 -11.25 3.80 14.04
C ARG A 54 -11.15 2.29 13.84
N VAL A 55 -11.88 1.73 12.87
CA VAL A 55 -11.83 0.29 12.55
C VAL A 55 -10.47 -0.09 11.98
N LEU A 56 -9.93 0.74 11.09
CA LEU A 56 -8.63 0.50 10.47
C LEU A 56 -7.49 0.62 11.49
N ARG A 57 -7.54 1.57 12.42
CA ARG A 57 -6.54 1.72 13.49
C ARG A 57 -6.60 0.59 14.53
N LYS A 58 -7.78 -0.01 14.74
CA LYS A 58 -7.96 -1.14 15.67
C LYS A 58 -7.42 -2.46 15.10
N ASN A 59 -7.58 -2.68 13.79
CA ASN A 59 -7.14 -3.93 13.12
C ASN A 59 -5.75 -3.81 12.47
N PHE A 60 -5.41 -2.63 11.97
CA PHE A 60 -4.17 -2.29 11.26
C PHE A 60 -3.48 -1.08 11.93
N GLY A 61 -3.44 -1.04 13.26
CA GLY A 61 -2.76 0.03 14.01
C GLY A 61 -1.28 0.18 13.63
N PHE A 62 -0.65 -0.91 13.16
CA PHE A 62 0.73 -0.91 12.64
C PHE A 62 0.90 0.01 11.42
N LEU A 63 -0.14 0.10 10.58
CA LEU A 63 -0.16 0.89 9.35
C LEU A 63 -0.26 2.41 9.61
N PHE A 64 -0.82 2.79 10.76
CA PHE A 64 -0.86 4.19 11.23
C PHE A 64 0.42 4.63 11.94
N GLY A 65 1.28 3.68 12.33
CA GLY A 65 2.62 4.00 12.78
C GLY A 65 3.48 4.40 11.58
N ILE A 66 4.21 5.51 11.69
CA ILE A 66 5.04 6.02 10.58
C ILE A 66 6.10 4.99 10.15
N LYS A 67 6.65 4.21 11.09
CA LYS A 67 7.56 3.08 10.82
C LYS A 67 6.88 1.96 10.02
N GLY A 68 5.67 1.58 10.44
CA GLY A 68 4.91 0.49 9.81
C GLY A 68 4.39 0.87 8.43
N LYS A 69 4.01 2.14 8.23
CA LYS A 69 3.62 2.69 6.92
C LYS A 69 4.76 2.57 5.90
N SER A 70 5.97 3.03 6.24
CA SER A 70 7.09 3.00 5.31
C SER A 70 7.50 1.57 4.94
N PHE A 71 7.56 0.66 5.94
CA PHE A 71 7.81 -0.76 5.68
C PHE A 71 6.72 -1.42 4.83
N PHE A 72 5.46 -1.03 5.03
CA PHE A 72 4.33 -1.53 4.24
C PHE A 72 4.44 -1.16 2.76
N ILE A 73 4.77 0.10 2.45
CA ILE A 73 4.94 0.57 1.06
C ILE A 73 6.11 -0.16 0.39
N ILE A 74 7.23 -0.34 1.10
CA ILE A 74 8.40 -1.09 0.60
C ILE A 74 8.04 -2.56 0.37
N PHE A 75 7.33 -3.19 1.29
CA PHE A 75 6.86 -4.57 1.15
C PHE A 75 5.98 -4.77 -0.09
N ILE A 76 5.04 -3.85 -0.31
CA ILE A 76 4.17 -3.85 -1.49
C ILE A 76 4.94 -3.69 -2.79
N ALA A 77 5.99 -2.85 -2.80
CA ALA A 77 6.83 -2.67 -3.98
C ALA A 77 7.49 -4.00 -4.40
N PHE A 78 8.01 -4.76 -3.43
CA PHE A 78 8.56 -6.10 -3.70
C PHE A 78 7.49 -7.10 -4.15
N LEU A 79 6.28 -7.00 -3.62
CA LEU A 79 5.15 -7.84 -4.02
C LEU A 79 4.75 -7.58 -5.48
N ASN A 80 4.88 -6.34 -5.96
CA ASN A 80 4.72 -5.95 -7.38
C ASN A 80 5.78 -6.57 -8.29
N PHE A 81 7.02 -6.72 -7.81
CA PHE A 81 8.09 -7.41 -8.55
C PHE A 81 7.90 -8.93 -8.62
N GLY A 82 7.18 -9.51 -7.65
CA GLY A 82 6.83 -10.92 -7.64
C GLY A 82 5.89 -11.34 -8.78
N LEU A 83 5.16 -10.40 -9.39
CA LEU A 83 4.18 -10.65 -10.45
C LEU A 83 4.84 -10.82 -11.83
N ASN A 84 5.94 -11.57 -11.89
CA ASN A 84 6.77 -11.74 -13.10
C ASN A 84 6.13 -12.71 -14.13
N SER A 85 5.13 -13.48 -13.71
CA SER A 85 4.47 -14.51 -14.53
C SER A 85 3.32 -14.00 -15.41
N ALA A 86 2.87 -12.74 -15.27
CA ALA A 86 1.62 -12.26 -15.89
C ALA A 86 1.71 -11.88 -17.40
N GLY A 87 2.85 -12.11 -18.07
CA GLY A 87 3.07 -11.83 -19.49
C GLY A 87 3.39 -10.37 -19.83
N GLU A 88 3.86 -10.14 -21.06
CA GLU A 88 4.59 -8.93 -21.50
C GLU A 88 3.95 -7.55 -21.20
N PRO A 89 2.63 -7.29 -21.34
CA PRO A 89 2.09 -5.96 -21.02
C PRO A 89 1.88 -5.75 -19.50
N ALA A 90 1.57 -6.81 -18.76
CA ALA A 90 1.30 -6.74 -17.33
C ALA A 90 2.61 -6.70 -16.52
N LYS A 91 3.64 -7.39 -16.99
CA LYS A 91 4.97 -7.42 -16.38
C LYS A 91 5.61 -6.04 -16.35
N THR A 92 5.60 -5.32 -17.48
CA THR A 92 6.18 -3.98 -17.56
C THR A 92 5.42 -2.98 -16.68
N LEU A 93 4.08 -3.05 -16.65
CA LEU A 93 3.26 -2.20 -15.79
C LEU A 93 3.49 -2.50 -14.29
N GLY A 94 3.52 -3.78 -13.90
CA GLY A 94 3.78 -4.19 -12.52
C GLY A 94 5.17 -3.78 -12.06
N MET A 95 6.18 -3.96 -12.92
CA MET A 95 7.55 -3.55 -12.63
C MET A 95 7.69 -2.03 -12.51
N ALA A 96 7.10 -1.26 -13.43
CA ALA A 96 7.10 0.21 -13.34
C ALA A 96 6.38 0.69 -12.06
N THR A 97 5.21 0.10 -11.75
CA THR A 97 4.44 0.42 -10.54
C THR A 97 5.21 0.06 -9.28
N GLY A 98 5.91 -1.09 -9.27
CA GLY A 98 6.78 -1.52 -8.18
C GLY A 98 7.96 -0.56 -7.96
N ILE A 99 8.63 -0.12 -9.03
CA ILE A 99 9.73 0.85 -8.95
C ILE A 99 9.22 2.18 -8.38
N CYS A 100 8.10 2.70 -8.87
CA CYS A 100 7.53 3.94 -8.35
C CYS A 100 7.15 3.84 -6.87
N LEU A 101 6.55 2.72 -6.45
CA LEU A 101 6.21 2.46 -5.04
C LEU A 101 7.45 2.29 -4.16
N LEU A 102 8.51 1.67 -4.69
CA LEU A 102 9.78 1.51 -3.98
C LEU A 102 10.42 2.88 -3.71
N ILE A 103 10.48 3.74 -4.74
CA ILE A 103 11.03 5.09 -4.62
C ILE A 103 10.19 5.90 -3.63
N ASP A 104 8.86 5.84 -3.70
CA ASP A 104 7.97 6.54 -2.77
C ASP A 104 8.15 6.06 -1.33
N GLY A 105 8.28 4.74 -1.11
CA GLY A 105 8.53 4.14 0.18
C GLY A 105 9.89 4.51 0.78
N ILE A 106 10.95 4.51 -0.05
CA ILE A 106 12.29 4.95 0.35
C ILE A 106 12.29 6.45 0.68
N LEU A 107 11.61 7.28 -0.11
CA LEU A 107 11.51 8.72 0.14
C LEU A 107 10.76 8.98 1.46
N HIS A 108 9.63 8.31 1.69
CA HIS A 108 8.88 8.38 2.95
C HIS A 108 9.75 7.93 4.15
N PHE A 109 10.52 6.86 4.00
CA PHE A 109 11.43 6.38 5.03
C PHE A 109 12.61 7.34 5.27
N GLY A 110 13.19 7.91 4.22
CA GLY A 110 14.28 8.88 4.29
C GLY A 110 13.86 10.19 4.95
N ILE A 111 12.68 10.70 4.63
CA ILE A 111 12.09 11.87 5.30
C ILE A 111 11.87 11.58 6.79
N MET A 112 11.42 10.37 7.13
CA MET A 112 11.25 9.96 8.52
C MET A 112 12.57 9.97 9.32
N LEU A 113 13.67 9.51 8.72
CA LEU A 113 14.98 9.50 9.38
C LEU A 113 15.57 10.91 9.52
N LYS A 114 15.29 11.79 8.56
CA LYS A 114 15.84 13.16 8.52
C LYS A 114 15.07 14.15 9.41
N TYR A 115 13.76 13.97 9.57
CA TYR A 115 12.91 14.82 10.41
C TYR A 115 12.07 13.99 11.40
N PRO A 116 12.70 13.41 12.44
CA PRO A 116 11.98 12.64 13.46
C PRO A 116 11.00 13.50 14.28
N GLU A 117 11.10 14.82 14.22
CA GLU A 117 10.25 15.79 14.92
C GLU A 117 8.78 15.78 14.46
N TYR A 118 8.50 15.50 13.18
CA TYR A 118 7.13 15.36 12.67
C TYR A 118 6.51 13.97 12.97
N VAL A 119 7.28 13.06 13.59
CA VAL A 119 6.87 11.68 13.86
C VAL A 119 5.99 11.56 15.11
N GLN A 120 6.02 12.55 16.00
CA GLN A 120 5.15 12.61 17.17
C GLN A 120 3.81 13.25 16.82
N TYR A 121 2.95 12.54 16.09
CA TYR A 121 1.51 12.86 16.11
C TYR A 121 0.93 12.40 17.45
N THR A 122 0.94 13.27 18.45
CA THR A 122 0.11 13.12 19.64
C THR A 122 -1.35 13.17 19.18
N PRO A 123 -2.19 12.15 19.41
CA PRO A 123 -3.61 12.29 19.13
C PRO A 123 -4.11 13.52 19.91
N PRO A 124 -4.98 14.38 19.33
CA PRO A 124 -5.61 15.43 20.12
C PRO A 124 -6.23 14.75 21.34
N GLN A 125 -5.81 15.18 22.52
CA GLN A 125 -6.42 14.78 23.78
C GLN A 125 -7.90 15.09 23.59
N VAL A 126 -8.74 14.06 23.47
CA VAL A 126 -10.18 14.24 23.49
C VAL A 126 -10.44 14.83 24.87
N SER A 127 -10.61 16.15 24.92
CA SER A 127 -11.02 16.85 26.12
C SER A 127 -12.36 16.23 26.49
N ALA A 128 -12.33 15.38 27.51
CA ALA A 128 -13.52 14.88 28.15
C ALA A 128 -14.30 16.10 28.67
N ARG A 129 -15.30 16.51 27.91
CA ARG A 129 -16.38 17.38 28.34
C ARG A 129 -17.68 16.87 27.73
#